data_AF-A0A1Q6A2W8-F1
#
_entry.id   AF-A0A1Q6A2W8-F1
#
_cell.length_a   1.000
_cell.length_b   1.000
_cell.length_c   1.000
_cell.angle_alpha   90.00
_cell.angle_beta   90.00
_cell.angle_gamma   90.00
#
_symmetry.space_group_name_H-M   'P 1'
#
loop_
_entity.id
_entity.type
_entity.pdbx_description
1 polymer ?
#
loop_
_entity_poly.entity_id
_entity_poly.type
_entity_poly.pdbx_seq_one_letter_code
_entity_poly.pdbx_strand_id
1 'polypeptide(L)'
;MFYQNNNNMATLKTISPASWAAGNHKEETFSFNPWARFMAFADSQKPNHTLWFFITLVGQGVLFLPIPAVLMYYYDAPIIVLAITMVCFFTTLIANMGGEGIRTTLTCLAASTLIHIAMILAVVL
;
A
#
# COMPACT_ATOMS: atom_id res chain seq x y z
N MET A 1 -52.27 62.62 32.30
CA MET A 1 -51.14 63.31 32.96
C MET A 1 -50.29 62.22 33.60
N PHE A 2 -48.99 62.16 33.28
CA PHE A 2 -47.95 61.30 33.91
C PHE A 2 -48.05 59.78 33.60
N TYR A 3 -47.00 59.02 33.28
CA TYR A 3 -45.55 59.21 33.16
C TYR A 3 -45.05 58.02 32.30
N GLN A 4 -44.38 58.23 31.16
CA GLN A 4 -43.66 57.14 30.47
C GLN A 4 -42.24 57.12 31.03
N ASN A 5 -42.03 56.32 32.08
CA ASN A 5 -40.71 56.13 32.67
C ASN A 5 -39.89 55.17 31.77
N ASN A 6 -38.89 55.74 31.10
CA ASN A 6 -37.85 55.02 30.37
C ASN A 6 -37.02 54.18 31.35
N ASN A 7 -37.44 52.93 31.58
CA ASN A 7 -36.55 51.92 32.14
C ASN A 7 -35.99 51.10 30.97
N ASN A 8 -34.91 51.62 30.38
CA ASN A 8 -34.01 50.87 29.50
C ASN A 8 -33.40 49.72 30.30
N MET A 9 -34.12 48.62 30.41
CA MET A 9 -33.60 47.38 30.99
C MET A 9 -32.69 46.74 29.96
N ALA A 10 -31.41 47.14 29.95
CA ALA A 10 -30.38 46.45 29.22
C ALA A 10 -30.18 45.06 29.86
N THR A 11 -30.95 44.07 29.40
CA THR A 11 -30.70 42.68 29.75
C THR A 11 -29.40 42.28 29.06
N LEU A 12 -28.28 42.32 29.79
CA LEU A 12 -27.06 41.65 29.38
C LEU A 12 -27.41 40.16 29.29
N LYS A 13 -27.57 39.64 28.06
CA LYS A 13 -27.60 38.20 27.84
C LYS A 13 -26.27 37.68 28.38
N THR A 14 -26.29 37.00 29.53
CA THR A 14 -25.11 36.31 30.04
C THR A 14 -24.73 35.30 28.97
N ILE A 15 -23.60 35.52 28.33
CA ILE A 15 -23.03 34.58 27.38
C ILE A 15 -22.84 33.30 28.18
N SER A 16 -23.61 32.26 27.87
CA SER A 16 -23.36 30.94 28.44
C SER A 16 -21.88 30.66 28.22
N PRO A 17 -21.08 30.31 29.26
CA PRO A 17 -19.69 30.00 29.04
C PRO A 17 -19.65 28.92 27.97
N ALA A 18 -18.92 29.17 26.89
CA ALA A 18 -18.66 28.15 25.89
C ALA A 18 -18.02 26.98 26.64
N SER A 19 -18.82 25.97 26.97
CA SER A 19 -18.33 24.69 27.43
C SER A 19 -17.66 24.08 26.22
N TRP A 20 -16.37 24.36 26.07
CA TRP A 20 -15.48 23.51 25.31
C TRP A 20 -15.49 22.17 26.05
N ALA A 21 -16.47 21.33 25.70
CA ALA A 21 -16.27 19.91 25.81
C ALA A 21 -15.07 19.64 24.93
N ALA A 22 -13.88 19.61 25.54
CA ALA A 22 -12.77 18.83 25.04
C ALA A 22 -13.30 17.39 25.02
N GLY A 23 -14.11 17.08 24.00
CA GLY A 23 -14.45 15.72 23.66
C GLY A 23 -13.11 15.05 23.57
N ASN A 24 -12.89 14.08 24.46
CA ASN A 24 -11.61 13.37 24.58
C ASN A 24 -11.14 13.04 23.17
N HIS A 25 -10.25 13.88 22.62
CA HIS A 25 -9.52 13.54 21.43
C HIS A 25 -8.67 12.40 21.93
N LYS A 26 -9.17 11.18 21.74
CA LYS A 26 -8.30 10.01 21.75
C LYS A 26 -7.20 10.43 20.80
N GLU A 27 -6.00 10.63 21.32
CA GLU A 27 -4.82 10.66 20.48
C GLU A 27 -4.95 9.40 19.64
N GLU A 28 -5.25 9.57 18.35
CA GLU A 28 -5.12 8.47 17.41
C GLU A 28 -3.63 8.20 17.41
N THR A 29 -3.21 7.25 18.26
CA THR A 29 -1.90 6.63 18.18
C THR A 29 -1.77 6.20 16.74
N PHE A 30 -1.02 6.98 15.96
CA PHE A 30 -0.85 6.79 14.53
C PHE A 30 -0.04 5.51 14.35
N SER A 31 -0.72 4.36 14.44
CA SER A 31 -0.09 3.07 14.29
C SER A 31 0.25 2.94 12.82
N PHE A 32 1.52 3.17 12.48
CA PHE A 32 2.02 2.96 11.14
C PHE A 32 1.92 1.47 10.80
N ASN A 33 0.80 1.06 10.20
CA ASN A 33 0.57 -0.30 9.75
C ASN A 33 0.76 -0.36 8.21
N PRO A 34 1.98 -0.69 7.73
CA PRO A 34 2.27 -0.70 6.30
C PRO A 34 1.43 -1.75 5.56
N TRP A 35 1.08 -2.85 6.22
CA TRP A 35 0.24 -3.89 5.63
C TRP A 35 -1.19 -3.42 5.39
N ALA A 36 -1.79 -2.72 6.37
CA ALA A 36 -3.13 -2.15 6.21
C ALA A 36 -3.18 -1.14 5.05
N ARG A 37 -2.14 -0.30 4.90
CA ARG A 37 -2.02 0.65 3.78
C ARG A 37 -1.85 -0.06 2.44
N PHE A 38 -1.02 -1.10 2.39
CA PHE A 38 -0.84 -1.91 1.19
C PHE A 38 -2.15 -2.61 0.76
N MET A 39 -2.91 -3.16 1.70
CA MET A 39 -4.21 -3.78 1.43
C MET A 39 -5.22 -2.75 0.89
N ALA A 40 -5.28 -1.55 1.48
CA ALA A 40 -6.13 -0.47 1.00
C ALA A 40 -5.75 -0.02 -0.43
N PHE A 41 -4.45 0.07 -0.72
CA PHE A 41 -3.98 0.31 -2.09
C PHE A 41 -4.38 -0.83 -3.03
N ALA A 42 -4.17 -2.09 -2.65
CA ALA A 42 -4.53 -3.22 -3.48
C ALA A 42 -6.03 -3.25 -3.79
N ASP A 43 -6.88 -2.91 -2.83
CA ASP A 43 -8.32 -2.76 -3.06
C ASP A 43 -8.66 -1.64 -4.03
N SER A 44 -7.94 -0.52 -4.00
CA SER A 44 -8.15 0.58 -4.95
C SER A 44 -7.76 0.19 -6.39
N GLN A 45 -6.97 -0.87 -6.57
CA GLN A 45 -6.51 -1.35 -7.88
C GLN A 45 -7.42 -2.40 -8.52
N LYS A 46 -8.51 -2.84 -7.85
CA LYS A 46 -9.49 -3.78 -8.40
C LYS A 46 -9.94 -3.50 -9.85
N PRO A 47 -10.31 -2.26 -10.24
CA PRO A 47 -10.75 -1.99 -11.62
C PRO A 47 -9.62 -2.13 -12.65
N ASN A 48 -8.36 -2.06 -12.22
CA ASN A 48 -7.17 -2.10 -13.08
C ASN A 48 -6.53 -3.49 -13.16
N HIS A 49 -7.28 -4.57 -12.85
CA HIS A 49 -6.72 -5.92 -12.77
C HIS A 49 -5.97 -6.35 -14.05
N THR A 50 -6.55 -6.09 -15.22
CA THR A 50 -5.92 -6.42 -16.52
C THR A 50 -4.63 -5.65 -16.75
N LEU A 51 -4.54 -4.39 -16.30
CA LEU A 51 -3.30 -3.62 -16.38
C LEU A 51 -2.20 -4.26 -15.54
N TRP A 52 -2.53 -4.70 -14.31
CA TRP A 52 -1.59 -5.39 -13.42
C TRP A 52 -1.11 -6.72 -13.96
N PHE A 53 -1.95 -7.43 -14.72
CA PHE A 53 -1.53 -8.61 -15.48
C PHE A 53 -0.46 -8.27 -16.52
N PHE A 54 -0.66 -7.22 -17.33
CA PHE A 54 0.35 -6.81 -18.31
C PHE A 54 1.65 -6.33 -17.67
N ILE A 55 1.55 -5.55 -16.58
CA ILE A 55 2.72 -5.13 -15.79
C ILE A 55 3.47 -6.36 -15.29
N THR A 56 2.77 -7.37 -14.80
CA THR A 56 3.37 -8.62 -14.35
C THR A 56 4.07 -9.35 -15.49
N LEU A 57 3.42 -9.48 -16.65
CA LEU A 57 4.01 -10.16 -17.81
C LEU A 57 5.30 -9.47 -18.28
N VAL A 58 5.28 -8.15 -18.38
CA VAL A 58 6.47 -7.39 -18.81
C VAL A 58 7.54 -7.43 -17.72
N GLY A 59 7.19 -7.17 -16.46
CA GLY A 59 8.14 -7.16 -15.35
C GLY A 59 8.80 -8.52 -15.14
N GLN A 60 8.01 -9.57 -14.96
CA GLN A 60 8.53 -10.91 -14.70
C GLN A 60 9.15 -11.54 -15.96
N GLY A 61 8.46 -11.44 -17.10
CA GLY A 61 8.88 -12.10 -18.34
C GLY A 61 10.05 -11.41 -19.04
N VAL A 62 10.11 -10.08 -19.02
CA VAL A 62 11.15 -9.34 -19.74
C VAL A 62 12.27 -8.88 -18.82
N LEU A 63 11.96 -8.36 -17.63
CA LEU A 63 13.00 -7.81 -16.75
C LEU A 63 13.64 -8.87 -15.87
N PHE A 64 12.88 -9.85 -15.36
CA PHE A 64 13.40 -10.79 -14.36
C PHE A 64 13.98 -12.08 -14.94
N LEU A 65 13.43 -12.61 -16.04
CA LEU A 65 13.99 -13.80 -16.70
C LEU A 65 15.47 -13.66 -17.13
N PRO A 66 15.97 -12.50 -17.58
CA PRO A 66 17.40 -12.34 -17.89
C PRO A 66 18.31 -12.27 -16.66
N ILE A 67 17.78 -11.99 -15.46
CA ILE A 67 18.59 -11.79 -14.25
C ILE A 67 19.45 -13.03 -13.94
N PRO A 68 18.90 -14.27 -13.89
CA PRO A 68 19.72 -15.46 -13.72
C PRO A 68 20.85 -15.59 -14.73
N ALA A 69 20.59 -15.30 -16.01
CA ALA A 69 21.61 -15.39 -17.04
C ALA A 69 22.77 -14.42 -16.78
N VAL A 70 22.46 -13.17 -16.39
CA VAL A 70 23.46 -12.17 -16.01
C VAL A 70 24.23 -12.60 -14.76
N LEU A 71 23.53 -13.06 -13.72
CA LEU A 71 24.18 -13.47 -12.46
C LEU A 71 25.08 -14.71 -12.67
N MET A 72 24.62 -15.71 -13.41
CA MET A 72 25.41 -16.91 -13.69
C MET A 72 26.62 -16.60 -14.57
N TYR A 73 26.47 -15.75 -15.58
CA TYR A 73 27.56 -15.45 -16.52
C TYR A 73 28.64 -14.54 -15.92
N TYR A 74 28.25 -13.51 -15.16
CA TYR A 74 29.19 -12.50 -14.65
C TYR A 74 29.66 -12.74 -13.21
N TYR A 75 28.87 -13.43 -12.38
CA TYR A 75 29.13 -13.60 -10.95
C TYR A 75 29.27 -15.07 -10.54
N ASP A 76 29.35 -16.00 -11.50
CA ASP A 76 29.44 -17.45 -11.28
C ASP A 76 28.33 -17.98 -10.35
N ALA A 77 27.15 -17.35 -10.41
CA ALA A 77 26.04 -17.66 -9.52
C ALA A 77 25.58 -19.12 -9.70
N PRO A 78 25.24 -19.83 -8.61
CA PRO A 78 24.77 -21.21 -8.70
C PRO A 78 23.43 -21.33 -9.43
N ILE A 79 23.21 -22.45 -10.13
CA ILE A 79 21.99 -22.73 -10.93
C ILE A 79 20.67 -22.56 -10.14
N ILE A 80 20.72 -22.59 -8.80
CA ILE A 80 19.55 -22.37 -7.94
C ILE A 80 18.89 -21.00 -8.17
N VAL A 81 19.64 -19.98 -8.61
CA VAL A 81 19.07 -18.66 -8.93
C VAL A 81 18.05 -18.71 -10.08
N LEU A 82 18.30 -19.58 -11.07
CA LEU A 82 17.36 -19.85 -12.15
C LEU A 82 16.10 -20.55 -11.63
N ALA A 83 16.28 -21.57 -10.77
CA ALA A 83 15.15 -22.29 -10.20
C ALA A 83 14.23 -21.38 -9.37
N ILE A 84 14.81 -20.50 -8.54
CA ILE A 84 14.05 -19.52 -7.74
C ILE A 84 13.29 -18.55 -8.66
N THR A 85 13.96 -18.04 -9.70
CA THR A 85 13.34 -17.13 -10.68
C THR A 85 12.18 -17.80 -11.40
N MET A 86 12.32 -19.08 -11.80
CA MET A 86 11.24 -19.87 -12.41
C MET A 86 10.04 -20.04 -11.48
N VAL A 87 10.27 -20.41 -10.22
CA VAL A 87 9.18 -20.54 -9.24
C VAL A 87 8.47 -19.20 -9.05
N CYS A 88 9.21 -18.10 -8.92
CA CYS A 88 8.64 -16.76 -8.78
C CYS A 88 7.82 -16.35 -10.01
N PHE A 89 8.36 -16.59 -11.21
CA PHE A 89 7.70 -16.29 -12.48
C PHE A 89 6.38 -17.04 -12.60
N PHE A 90 6.40 -18.38 -12.46
CA PHE A 90 5.20 -19.20 -12.62
C PHE A 90 4.18 -18.95 -11.50
N THR A 91 4.61 -18.77 -10.26
CA THR A 91 3.67 -18.46 -9.15
C THR A 91 2.94 -17.15 -9.41
N THR A 92 3.66 -16.11 -9.84
CA THR A 92 3.07 -14.79 -10.12
C THR A 92 2.17 -14.84 -11.36
N LEU A 93 2.58 -15.58 -12.40
CA LEU A 93 1.80 -15.77 -13.61
C LEU A 93 0.50 -16.55 -13.33
N ILE A 94 0.58 -17.65 -12.58
CA ILE A 94 -0.60 -18.43 -12.16
C ILE A 94 -1.54 -17.59 -11.30
N ALA A 95 -1.02 -16.82 -10.35
CA ALA A 95 -1.86 -15.91 -9.56
C ALA A 95 -2.61 -14.91 -10.46
N ASN A 96 -1.97 -14.36 -11.50
CA ASN A 96 -2.64 -13.42 -12.39
C ASN A 96 -3.61 -14.07 -13.39
N MET A 97 -3.29 -15.26 -13.91
CA MET A 97 -4.10 -15.95 -14.92
C MET A 97 -5.19 -16.85 -14.32
N GLY A 98 -5.03 -17.29 -13.07
CA GLY A 98 -5.94 -18.18 -12.37
C GLY A 98 -7.25 -17.54 -11.90
N GLY A 99 -7.46 -16.25 -12.19
CA GLY A 99 -8.65 -15.51 -11.74
C GLY A 99 -8.63 -15.15 -10.26
N GLU A 100 -7.45 -15.17 -9.61
CA GLU A 100 -7.30 -14.74 -8.23
C GLU A 100 -7.60 -13.24 -8.06
N GLY A 101 -7.87 -12.83 -6.82
CA GLY A 101 -8.12 -11.43 -6.51
C GLY A 101 -6.88 -10.55 -6.68
N ILE A 102 -7.10 -9.25 -6.95
CA ILE A 102 -6.02 -8.26 -7.12
C ILE A 102 -5.03 -8.22 -5.95
N ARG A 103 -5.49 -8.53 -4.73
CA ARG A 103 -4.65 -8.60 -3.54
C ARG A 103 -3.60 -9.68 -3.66
N THR A 104 -3.97 -10.87 -4.15
CA THR A 104 -3.04 -11.99 -4.39
C THR A 104 -2.05 -11.61 -5.48
N THR A 105 -2.55 -11.11 -6.62
CA THR A 105 -1.73 -10.61 -7.74
C THR A 105 -0.65 -9.64 -7.29
N LEU A 106 -1.02 -8.57 -6.58
CA LEU A 106 -0.09 -7.55 -6.10
C LEU A 106 0.86 -8.09 -5.03
N THR A 107 0.39 -8.97 -4.16
CA THR A 107 1.24 -9.57 -3.12
C THR A 107 2.29 -10.50 -3.73
N CYS A 108 1.91 -11.35 -4.69
CA CYS A 108 2.85 -12.20 -5.42
C CYS A 108 3.86 -11.39 -6.23
N LEU A 109 3.40 -10.32 -6.89
CA LEU A 109 4.30 -9.42 -7.64
C LEU A 109 5.30 -8.72 -6.71
N ALA A 110 4.84 -8.20 -5.57
CA ALA A 110 5.70 -7.55 -4.58
C ALA A 110 6.69 -8.56 -3.95
N ALA A 111 6.22 -9.73 -3.54
CA ALA A 111 7.05 -10.77 -2.94
C ALA A 111 8.11 -11.28 -3.92
N SER A 112 7.74 -11.58 -5.17
CA SER A 112 8.71 -11.99 -6.19
C SER A 112 9.72 -10.89 -6.49
N THR A 113 9.31 -9.63 -6.56
CA THR A 113 10.25 -8.50 -6.75
C THR A 113 11.26 -8.42 -5.61
N LEU A 114 10.81 -8.55 -4.36
CA LEU A 114 11.70 -8.57 -3.20
C LEU A 114 12.68 -9.75 -3.22
N ILE A 115 12.22 -10.94 -3.65
CA ILE A 115 13.08 -12.12 -3.79
C ILE A 115 14.19 -11.87 -4.83
N HIS A 116 13.87 -11.27 -5.98
CA HIS A 116 14.88 -10.96 -6.99
C HIS A 116 15.87 -9.90 -6.51
N ILE A 117 15.41 -8.86 -5.79
CA ILE A 117 16.29 -7.86 -5.19
C ILE A 117 17.23 -8.52 -4.18
N ALA A 118 16.70 -9.35 -3.27
CA ALA A 118 17.50 -10.07 -2.28
C ALA A 118 18.50 -11.03 -2.94
N MET A 119 18.10 -11.71 -4.01
CA MET A 119 18.96 -12.59 -4.79
C MET A 119 20.12 -11.83 -5.43
N ILE A 120 19.85 -10.68 -6.07
CA ILE A 120 20.90 -9.84 -6.64
C ILE A 120 21.86 -9.38 -5.56
N LEU A 121 21.34 -8.87 -4.44
CA LEU A 121 22.19 -8.42 -3.33
C LEU A 121 23.06 -9.55 -2.76
N ALA A 122 22.52 -10.76 -2.62
CA ALA A 122 23.25 -11.90 -2.07
C ALA A 122 24.35 -12.45 -3.00
N VAL A 123 24.26 -12.19 -4.31
CA VAL A 123 25.24 -12.68 -5.30
C VAL A 123 26.27 -11.61 -5.65
N VAL A 124 25.88 -10.34 -5.67
CA VAL A 124 26.72 -9.23 -6.11
C VAL A 124 27.55 -8.62 -4.97
N LEU A 125 27.03 -8.63 -3.74
CA LEU A 125 27.71 -8.09 -2.55
C LEU A 125 28.55 -9.15 -1.84
#